data_AF-A0A6B1FZD3-F1
#
_entry.id   AF-A0A6B1FZD3-F1
#
_cell.length_a   1.000
_cell.length_b   1.000
_cell.length_c   1.000
_cell.angle_alpha   90.00
_cell.angle_beta   90.00
_cell.angle_gamma   90.00
#
_symmetry.space_group_name_H-M   'P 1'
#
loop_
_entity.id
_entity.type
_entity.pdbx_description
1 polymer ?
#
loop_
_entity_poly.entity_id
_entity_poly.type
_entity_poly.pdbx_seq_one_letter_code
_entity_poly.pdbx_strand_id
1 'polypeptide(L)'
;MSEYRKPRRILSLSRACYGFLLCLATLPLVACQLAIPLQETTAPAPVKHENPTSTETSPPPPREREPASAGLIQLLDPIDEPEYYCVDVPGFGRSLNLKGDLTAHTCKPGADDEMFLFNSPVAGQISMPAYDLCVEASGEEPGSTLQLAGCSDAALQQFRYDDNGQIRLELTTAAGELCLTVGPEPGEPTGGPSHLRRTLTLETCSQVDELRTLWTVGSPNVVTGEP
;
A
#
# COMPACT_ATOMS: atom_id res chain seq x y z
N MET A 1 37.58 19.44 44.63
CA MET A 1 38.75 18.69 44.13
C MET A 1 38.28 17.88 42.95
N SER A 2 38.74 18.28 41.77
CA SER A 2 38.45 17.71 40.46
C SER A 2 39.28 16.45 40.27
N GLU A 3 38.70 15.38 39.73
CA GLU A 3 39.44 14.37 38.97
C GLU A 3 38.55 13.89 37.82
N TYR A 4 38.74 14.58 36.69
CA TYR A 4 38.22 14.28 35.37
C TYR A 4 38.99 13.08 34.79
N ARG A 5 38.34 11.93 34.60
CA ARG A 5 38.96 10.77 33.93
C ARG A 5 38.48 10.64 32.48
N LYS A 6 39.40 11.02 31.59
CA LYS A 6 39.33 11.02 30.12
C LYS A 6 39.07 9.61 29.53
N PRO A 7 38.23 9.48 28.48
CA PRO A 7 38.04 8.20 27.78
C PRO A 7 39.23 7.86 26.89
N ARG A 8 39.69 6.60 26.94
CA ARG A 8 40.73 6.06 26.05
C ARG A 8 40.12 5.74 24.68
N ARG A 9 40.59 6.44 23.65
CA ARG A 9 40.45 6.03 22.25
C ARG A 9 41.30 4.79 22.02
N ILE A 10 40.70 3.72 21.51
CA ILE A 10 41.42 2.62 20.88
C ILE A 10 41.22 2.80 19.38
N LEU A 11 42.23 3.35 18.71
CA LEU A 11 42.43 3.10 17.28
C LEU A 11 43.20 1.79 17.19
N SER A 12 42.67 0.82 16.44
CA SER A 12 43.49 -0.23 15.82
C SER A 12 43.23 -0.22 14.33
N LEU A 13 44.34 -0.10 13.63
CA LEU A 13 44.48 -0.05 12.19
C LEU A 13 44.35 -1.45 11.55
N SER A 14 43.99 -1.40 10.27
CA SER A 14 44.74 -1.99 9.14
C SER A 14 44.36 -3.36 8.57
N ARG A 15 44.40 -3.32 7.23
CA ARG A 15 44.70 -4.33 6.21
C ARG A 15 43.53 -5.25 5.84
N ALA A 16 42.87 -5.00 4.71
CA ALA A 16 43.33 -5.18 3.32
C ALA A 16 43.74 -6.63 3.05
N CYS A 17 42.99 -7.30 2.17
CA CYS A 17 43.52 -8.01 1.00
C CYS A 17 42.51 -9.00 0.39
N TYR A 18 42.59 -9.11 -0.94
CA TYR A 18 42.15 -10.22 -1.80
C TYR A 18 40.63 -10.46 -1.88
N GLY A 19 40.03 -10.67 -3.03
CA GLY A 19 40.57 -10.86 -4.36
C GLY A 19 39.41 -11.21 -5.29
N PHE A 20 39.43 -10.58 -6.46
CA PHE A 20 39.05 -11.12 -7.76
C PHE A 20 38.48 -12.55 -7.73
N LEU A 21 37.21 -12.73 -8.12
CA LEU A 21 36.81 -13.86 -8.95
C LEU A 21 35.56 -13.48 -9.76
N LEU A 22 35.81 -12.88 -10.92
CA LEU A 22 34.87 -12.81 -12.04
C LEU A 22 34.63 -14.25 -12.52
N CYS A 23 33.44 -14.79 -12.29
CA CYS A 23 32.99 -16.01 -12.96
C CYS A 23 31.97 -15.61 -14.03
N LEU A 24 32.47 -15.23 -15.20
CA LEU A 24 31.67 -15.10 -16.42
C LEU A 24 31.40 -16.51 -16.96
N ALA A 25 30.26 -17.09 -16.58
CA ALA A 25 29.77 -18.31 -17.20
C ALA A 25 29.04 -17.95 -18.49
N THR A 26 29.73 -18.06 -19.62
CA THR A 26 29.14 -18.02 -20.97
C THR A 26 28.38 -19.32 -21.22
N LEU A 27 27.06 -19.29 -21.10
CA LEU A 27 26.19 -20.38 -21.54
C LEU A 27 25.76 -20.14 -23.01
N PRO A 28 25.90 -21.14 -23.89
CA PRO A 28 25.64 -21.00 -25.31
C PRO A 28 24.15 -20.89 -25.63
N LEU A 29 23.80 -19.96 -26.54
CA LEU A 29 22.52 -19.92 -27.23
C LEU A 29 22.31 -21.25 -27.98
N VAL A 30 21.39 -22.08 -27.48
CA VAL A 30 20.84 -23.21 -28.24
C VAL A 30 19.67 -22.69 -29.06
N ALA A 31 19.91 -22.42 -30.33
CA ALA A 31 18.85 -22.18 -31.32
C ALA A 31 18.13 -23.50 -31.61
N CYS A 32 17.02 -23.75 -30.92
CA CYS A 32 16.11 -24.84 -31.24
C CYS A 32 15.22 -24.41 -32.41
N GLN A 33 15.64 -24.75 -33.63
CA GLN A 33 14.79 -24.66 -34.82
C GLN A 33 13.81 -25.84 -34.80
N LEU A 34 12.56 -25.58 -34.38
CA LEU A 34 11.45 -26.49 -34.65
C LEU A 34 10.69 -25.97 -35.86
N ALA A 35 10.93 -26.61 -37.00
CA ALA A 35 10.06 -26.51 -38.16
C ALA A 35 8.80 -27.34 -37.86
N ILE A 36 7.65 -26.68 -37.69
CA ILE A 36 6.34 -27.34 -37.60
C ILE A 36 5.61 -27.09 -38.92
N PRO A 37 5.06 -28.15 -39.56
CA PRO A 37 4.49 -28.09 -40.90
C PRO A 37 3.21 -27.25 -40.97
N LEU A 38 3.03 -26.58 -42.12
CA LEU A 38 1.79 -25.93 -42.52
C LEU A 38 0.64 -26.95 -42.53
N GLN A 39 -0.32 -26.82 -41.62
CA GLN A 39 -1.58 -27.53 -41.70
C GLN A 39 -2.53 -26.77 -42.65
N GLU A 40 -3.03 -27.51 -43.65
CA GLU A 40 -4.07 -27.03 -44.56
C GLU A 40 -5.37 -26.78 -43.79
N THR A 41 -5.81 -25.53 -43.78
CA THR A 41 -7.11 -25.10 -43.30
C THR A 41 -8.20 -25.67 -44.22
N THR A 42 -8.96 -26.64 -43.73
CA THR A 42 -10.22 -27.04 -44.37
C THR A 42 -11.30 -26.04 -43.98
N ALA A 43 -11.86 -25.37 -45.00
CA ALA A 43 -12.93 -24.38 -44.85
C ALA A 43 -14.22 -25.03 -44.31
N PRO A 44 -14.91 -24.41 -43.32
CA PRO A 44 -16.23 -24.87 -42.92
C PRO A 44 -17.30 -24.49 -43.97
N ALA A 45 -18.28 -25.38 -44.13
CA ALA A 45 -19.43 -25.26 -45.01
C ALA A 45 -20.29 -23.99 -44.70
N PRO A 46 -21.06 -23.48 -45.69
CA PRO A 46 -21.83 -22.25 -45.52
C PRO A 46 -23.01 -22.45 -44.56
N VAL A 47 -22.99 -21.75 -43.44
CA VAL A 47 -24.13 -21.65 -42.51
C VAL A 47 -25.14 -20.66 -43.11
N LYS A 48 -26.40 -21.10 -43.23
CA LYS A 48 -27.51 -20.25 -43.67
C LYS A 48 -27.76 -19.14 -42.63
N HIS A 49 -27.65 -17.89 -43.07
CA HIS A 49 -28.13 -16.75 -42.30
C HIS A 49 -29.67 -16.75 -42.30
N GLU A 50 -30.27 -17.17 -41.19
CA GLU A 50 -31.59 -16.72 -40.81
C GLU A 50 -31.42 -15.43 -40.01
N ASN A 51 -32.09 -14.37 -40.45
CA ASN A 51 -32.00 -13.03 -39.91
C ASN A 51 -33.00 -12.90 -38.75
N PRO A 52 -32.58 -12.77 -37.48
CA PRO A 52 -33.52 -12.47 -36.41
C PRO A 52 -33.77 -10.96 -36.37
N THR A 53 -35.03 -10.60 -36.58
CA THR A 53 -35.61 -9.28 -36.36
C THR A 53 -35.12 -8.67 -35.04
N SER A 54 -34.25 -7.66 -35.15
CA SER A 54 -33.77 -6.84 -34.05
C SER A 54 -34.93 -5.99 -33.53
N THR A 55 -35.44 -6.33 -32.34
CA THR A 55 -36.23 -5.39 -31.55
C THR A 55 -35.23 -4.56 -30.76
N GLU A 56 -35.07 -3.31 -31.18
CA GLU A 56 -34.16 -2.34 -30.58
C GLU A 56 -34.72 -1.90 -29.21
N THR A 57 -34.30 -2.61 -28.16
CA THR A 57 -34.45 -2.13 -26.78
C THR A 57 -33.26 -1.21 -26.50
N SER A 58 -33.52 0.08 -26.34
CA SER A 58 -32.49 1.06 -25.97
C SER A 58 -31.77 0.63 -24.68
N PRO A 59 -30.45 0.87 -24.56
CA PRO A 59 -29.72 0.58 -23.33
C PRO A 59 -30.32 1.37 -22.16
N PRO A 60 -30.36 0.78 -20.95
CA PRO A 60 -30.70 1.56 -19.76
C PRO A 60 -29.69 2.71 -19.59
N PRO A 61 -30.12 3.87 -19.04
CA PRO A 61 -29.21 4.98 -18.78
C PRO A 61 -28.05 4.54 -17.88
N PRO A 62 -26.86 5.16 -18.02
CA PRO A 62 -25.73 4.87 -17.13
C PRO A 62 -26.18 5.06 -15.68
N ARG A 63 -26.04 4.01 -14.88
CA ARG A 63 -26.29 4.09 -13.44
C ARG A 63 -25.28 5.10 -12.89
N GLU A 64 -25.77 6.27 -12.44
CA GLU A 64 -24.96 7.21 -11.66
C GLU A 64 -24.33 6.38 -10.52
N ARG A 65 -22.99 6.35 -10.45
CA ARG A 65 -22.31 5.64 -9.37
C ARG A 65 -22.65 6.43 -8.12
N GLU A 66 -23.30 5.77 -7.16
CA GLU A 66 -23.40 6.28 -5.78
C GLU A 66 -22.01 6.79 -5.37
N PRO A 67 -21.92 8.00 -4.79
CA PRO A 67 -20.64 8.53 -4.35
C PRO A 67 -20.00 7.49 -3.42
N ALA A 68 -18.71 7.23 -3.63
CA ALA A 68 -17.98 6.32 -2.77
C ALA A 68 -18.16 6.78 -1.32
N SER A 69 -18.64 5.88 -0.46
CA SER A 69 -18.68 6.13 0.98
C SER A 69 -17.28 5.98 1.54
N ALA A 70 -16.85 6.92 2.38
CA ALA A 70 -15.59 6.80 3.09
C ALA A 70 -15.59 5.53 3.95
N GLY A 71 -14.45 4.87 4.04
CA GLY A 71 -14.30 3.62 4.78
C GLY A 71 -12.89 3.42 5.28
N LEU A 72 -12.70 2.31 5.99
CA LEU A 72 -11.41 1.96 6.59
C LEU A 72 -10.40 1.58 5.50
N ILE A 73 -9.14 1.89 5.79
CA ILE A 73 -7.97 1.25 5.16
C ILE A 73 -7.42 0.27 6.19
N GLN A 74 -7.86 -0.98 6.11
CA GLN A 74 -7.62 -2.03 7.11
C GLN A 74 -6.55 -3.00 6.62
N LEU A 75 -5.55 -3.28 7.47
CA LEU A 75 -4.55 -4.31 7.23
C LEU A 75 -5.20 -5.70 7.22
N LEU A 76 -4.85 -6.54 6.24
CA LEU A 76 -5.42 -7.90 6.12
C LEU A 76 -5.00 -8.81 7.25
N ASP A 77 -3.75 -8.70 7.71
CA ASP A 77 -3.25 -9.49 8.83
C ASP A 77 -3.50 -8.75 10.15
N PRO A 78 -4.09 -9.40 11.16
CA PRO A 78 -4.30 -8.75 12.46
C PRO A 78 -2.98 -8.51 13.22
N ILE A 79 -1.91 -9.25 12.88
CA ILE A 79 -0.62 -9.33 13.56
C ILE A 79 -0.78 -9.70 15.04
N ASP A 80 -1.00 -8.72 15.90
CA ASP A 80 -1.21 -8.84 17.35
C ASP A 80 -2.44 -8.08 17.86
N GLU A 81 -3.28 -7.58 16.96
CA GLU A 81 -4.54 -6.89 17.24
C GLU A 81 -5.72 -7.68 16.66
N PRO A 82 -6.48 -8.44 17.46
CA PRO A 82 -7.63 -9.21 16.97
C PRO A 82 -8.74 -8.36 16.32
N GLU A 83 -8.79 -7.05 16.61
CA GLU A 83 -9.71 -6.10 15.98
C GLU A 83 -9.12 -5.45 14.71
N TYR A 84 -7.96 -5.93 14.24
CA TYR A 84 -7.17 -5.45 13.11
C TYR A 84 -6.62 -4.03 13.25
N TYR A 85 -5.62 -3.72 12.43
CA TYR A 85 -5.05 -2.38 12.30
C TYR A 85 -5.65 -1.63 11.11
N CYS A 86 -5.99 -0.36 11.31
CA CYS A 86 -6.46 0.59 10.32
C CYS A 86 -5.57 1.82 10.28
N VAL A 87 -5.50 2.50 9.13
CA VAL A 87 -4.87 3.83 9.06
C VAL A 87 -5.69 4.81 9.92
N ASP A 88 -5.00 5.58 10.76
CA ASP A 88 -5.61 6.41 11.81
C ASP A 88 -4.88 7.74 11.97
N VAL A 89 -5.64 8.80 12.25
CA VAL A 89 -5.11 10.09 12.69
C VAL A 89 -4.89 10.06 14.22
N PRO A 90 -3.69 10.37 14.71
CA PRO A 90 -3.41 10.26 16.14
C PRO A 90 -4.31 11.13 17.03
N GLY A 91 -4.76 10.53 18.13
CA GLY A 91 -5.53 11.21 19.18
C GLY A 91 -7.04 11.09 18.98
N PHE A 92 -7.83 11.66 19.88
CA PHE A 92 -9.29 11.62 19.76
C PHE A 92 -9.93 12.89 20.32
N GLY A 93 -11.09 13.29 19.79
CA GLY A 93 -11.86 14.43 20.29
C GLY A 93 -11.02 15.71 20.34
N ARG A 94 -10.80 16.24 21.55
CA ARG A 94 -10.01 17.48 21.73
C ARG A 94 -8.49 17.30 21.56
N SER A 95 -7.99 16.06 21.56
CA SER A 95 -6.57 15.77 21.37
C SER A 95 -6.25 15.22 19.97
N LEU A 96 -7.23 15.24 19.06
CA LEU A 96 -7.02 14.86 17.66
C LEU A 96 -5.92 15.73 17.03
N ASN A 97 -4.93 15.09 16.44
CA ASN A 97 -3.76 15.75 15.88
C ASN A 97 -3.68 15.57 14.36
N LEU A 98 -4.40 16.41 13.63
CA LEU A 98 -4.38 16.43 12.15
C LEU A 98 -3.01 16.74 11.52
N LYS A 99 -2.03 17.19 12.33
CA LYS A 99 -0.65 17.45 11.89
C LYS A 99 0.32 16.36 12.32
N GLY A 100 -0.17 15.33 13.02
CA GLY A 100 0.62 14.17 13.40
C GLY A 100 0.84 13.26 12.20
N ASP A 101 1.91 12.48 12.27
CA ASP A 101 2.08 11.35 11.36
C ASP A 101 0.93 10.35 11.60
N LEU A 102 0.32 9.88 10.51
CA LEU A 102 -0.67 8.82 10.55
C LEU A 102 -0.08 7.56 11.19
N THR A 103 -0.91 6.81 11.89
CA THR A 103 -0.53 5.56 12.55
C THR A 103 -1.37 4.40 12.05
N ALA A 104 -0.92 3.18 12.32
CA ALA A 104 -1.76 2.01 12.27
C ALA A 104 -2.35 1.82 13.66
N HIS A 105 -3.68 1.84 13.81
CA HIS A 105 -4.36 1.75 15.09
C HIS A 105 -5.47 0.70 15.05
N THR A 106 -5.87 0.14 16.18
CA THR A 106 -7.06 -0.71 16.27
C THR A 106 -8.23 -0.07 15.54
N CYS A 107 -8.82 -0.81 14.59
CA CYS A 107 -9.89 -0.31 13.73
C CYS A 107 -11.13 0.15 14.51
N LYS A 108 -11.65 1.33 14.16
CA LYS A 108 -12.85 1.97 14.72
C LYS A 108 -13.82 2.34 13.59
N PRO A 109 -14.66 1.39 13.10
CA PRO A 109 -15.63 1.68 12.04
C PRO A 109 -16.53 2.88 12.37
N GLY A 110 -16.62 3.84 11.44
CA GLY A 110 -17.43 5.04 11.59
C GLY A 110 -16.79 6.17 12.40
N ALA A 111 -15.54 6.02 12.85
CA ALA A 111 -14.79 7.10 13.48
C ALA A 111 -14.14 7.99 12.41
N ASP A 112 -14.44 9.29 12.41
CA ASP A 112 -14.01 10.25 11.38
C ASP A 112 -12.48 10.26 11.14
N ASP A 113 -11.69 9.93 12.16
CA ASP A 113 -10.22 9.84 12.17
C ASP A 113 -9.66 8.60 11.46
N GLU A 114 -10.51 7.69 10.97
CA GLU A 114 -10.13 6.49 10.21
C GLU A 114 -10.89 6.33 8.88
N MET A 115 -11.76 7.27 8.51
CA MET A 115 -12.59 7.17 7.30
C MET A 115 -11.92 7.86 6.09
N PHE A 116 -11.47 7.06 5.13
CA PHE A 116 -10.78 7.53 3.93
C PHE A 116 -11.55 7.22 2.64
N LEU A 117 -11.29 8.01 1.60
CA LEU A 117 -11.66 7.75 0.22
C LEU A 117 -10.41 7.59 -0.63
N PHE A 118 -10.28 6.44 -1.28
CA PHE A 118 -9.23 6.20 -2.27
C PHE A 118 -9.71 6.68 -3.65
N ASN A 119 -8.79 7.19 -4.47
CA ASN A 119 -9.08 7.85 -5.75
C ASN A 119 -9.98 9.08 -5.60
N SER A 120 -9.78 9.85 -4.53
CA SER A 120 -10.53 11.08 -4.23
C SER A 120 -9.60 12.13 -3.58
N PRO A 121 -9.73 13.43 -3.90
CA PRO A 121 -10.72 14.02 -4.83
C PRO A 121 -10.41 13.76 -6.31
N VAL A 122 -9.20 13.32 -6.63
CA VAL A 122 -8.82 12.84 -7.97
C VAL A 122 -8.24 11.43 -7.90
N ALA A 123 -8.19 10.76 -9.04
CA ALA A 123 -7.57 9.43 -9.14
C ALA A 123 -6.13 9.47 -8.60
N GLY A 124 -5.76 8.45 -7.82
CA GLY A 124 -4.46 8.36 -7.16
C GLY A 124 -4.39 9.03 -5.79
N GLN A 125 -5.32 9.90 -5.41
CA GLN A 125 -5.31 10.51 -4.08
C GLN A 125 -6.08 9.68 -3.05
N ILE A 126 -5.63 9.76 -1.79
CA ILE A 126 -6.35 9.28 -0.62
C ILE A 126 -6.78 10.51 0.17
N SER A 127 -8.09 10.72 0.32
CA SER A 127 -8.65 11.85 1.07
C SER A 127 -9.36 11.40 2.34
N MET A 128 -9.42 12.29 3.32
CA MET A 128 -10.22 12.15 4.53
C MET A 128 -11.35 13.19 4.51
N PRO A 129 -12.56 12.82 4.09
CA PRO A 129 -13.64 13.77 3.85
C PRO A 129 -14.08 14.58 5.07
N ALA A 130 -13.98 14.00 6.27
CA ALA A 130 -14.35 14.68 7.52
C ALA A 130 -13.55 15.96 7.77
N TYR A 131 -12.35 16.07 7.21
CA TYR A 131 -11.45 17.22 7.42
C TYR A 131 -11.04 17.94 6.13
N ASP A 132 -11.49 17.48 4.95
CA ASP A 132 -11.13 18.05 3.65
C ASP A 132 -9.59 18.09 3.42
N LEU A 133 -8.93 16.98 3.77
CA LEU A 133 -7.47 16.83 3.65
C LEU A 133 -7.12 15.56 2.86
N CYS A 134 -5.92 15.54 2.29
CA CYS A 134 -5.35 14.41 1.57
C CYS A 134 -4.15 13.86 2.33
N VAL A 135 -3.91 12.56 2.16
CA VAL A 135 -2.70 11.90 2.63
C VAL A 135 -1.52 12.36 1.79
N GLU A 136 -0.44 12.76 2.46
CA GLU A 136 0.83 13.17 1.86
C GLU A 136 1.98 12.43 2.52
N ALA A 137 2.87 11.86 1.71
CA ALA A 137 4.12 11.29 2.20
C ALA A 137 5.12 12.39 2.59
N SER A 138 5.90 12.17 3.65
CA SER A 138 6.95 13.11 4.07
C SER A 138 8.15 13.16 3.12
N GLY A 139 8.26 12.19 2.21
CA GLY A 139 9.38 12.05 1.28
C GLY A 139 9.30 10.79 0.41
N GLU A 140 10.36 10.56 -0.36
CA GLU A 140 10.49 9.49 -1.37
C GLU A 140 11.50 8.40 -0.93
N GLU A 141 11.81 8.34 0.35
CA GLU A 141 12.79 7.40 0.92
C GLU A 141 12.11 6.40 1.87
N PRO A 142 12.65 5.18 2.04
CA PRO A 142 12.18 4.25 3.07
C PRO A 142 12.18 4.90 4.47
N GLY A 143 11.16 4.63 5.26
CA GLY A 143 10.90 5.26 6.55
C GLY A 143 10.17 6.61 6.45
N SER A 144 9.78 7.08 5.26
CA SER A 144 8.96 8.28 5.13
C SER A 144 7.61 8.07 5.83
N THR A 145 7.19 9.05 6.64
CA THR A 145 5.89 9.03 7.31
C THR A 145 4.80 9.56 6.39
N LEU A 146 3.55 9.49 6.84
CA LEU A 146 2.39 10.01 6.12
C LEU A 146 1.67 11.01 7.01
N GLN A 147 1.22 12.13 6.47
CA GLN A 147 0.48 13.17 7.20
C GLN A 147 -0.74 13.60 6.40
N LEU A 148 -1.68 14.28 7.05
CA LEU A 148 -2.75 14.99 6.34
C LEU A 148 -2.27 16.38 5.92
N ALA A 149 -2.46 16.71 4.65
CA ALA A 149 -2.15 18.01 4.06
C ALA A 149 -3.31 18.50 3.20
N GLY A 150 -3.25 19.77 2.78
CA GLY A 150 -4.20 20.28 1.79
C GLY A 150 -4.05 19.50 0.49
N CYS A 151 -5.17 19.08 -0.09
CA CYS A 151 -5.17 18.34 -1.36
C CYS A 151 -4.53 19.18 -2.48
N SER A 152 -3.56 18.60 -3.19
CA SER A 152 -2.83 19.24 -4.28
C SER A 152 -2.44 18.24 -5.37
N ASP A 153 -1.78 18.69 -6.44
CA ASP A 153 -1.20 17.83 -7.46
C ASP A 153 0.22 17.35 -7.11
N ALA A 154 0.65 17.50 -5.86
CA ALA A 154 1.95 17.05 -5.39
C ALA A 154 2.10 15.53 -5.59
N ALA A 155 3.24 15.12 -6.13
CA ALA A 155 3.52 13.71 -6.41
C ALA A 155 3.58 12.85 -5.13
N LEU A 156 3.88 13.45 -3.97
CA LEU A 156 3.84 12.81 -2.66
C LEU A 156 2.41 12.52 -2.15
N GLN A 157 1.37 13.01 -2.85
CA GLN A 157 -0.03 12.68 -2.58
C GLN A 157 -0.61 11.65 -3.58
N GLN A 158 0.22 11.07 -4.44
CA GLN A 158 -0.23 10.11 -5.47
C GLN A 158 0.12 8.69 -5.05
N PHE A 159 -0.89 7.85 -4.97
CA PHE A 159 -0.82 6.46 -4.55
C PHE A 159 -1.57 5.55 -5.52
N ARG A 160 -1.11 4.31 -5.66
CA ARG A 160 -1.87 3.22 -6.29
C ARG A 160 -2.24 2.18 -5.27
N TYR A 161 -3.44 1.63 -5.42
CA TYR A 161 -3.85 0.40 -4.76
C TYR A 161 -3.86 -0.69 -5.83
N ASP A 162 -2.97 -1.67 -5.70
CA ASP A 162 -2.78 -2.70 -6.71
C ASP A 162 -3.63 -3.96 -6.47
N ASP A 163 -3.65 -4.85 -7.46
CA ASP A 163 -4.42 -6.10 -7.41
C ASP A 163 -3.91 -7.09 -6.34
N ASN A 164 -2.71 -6.87 -5.78
CA ASN A 164 -2.19 -7.66 -4.68
C ASN A 164 -2.67 -7.12 -3.32
N GLY A 165 -3.37 -5.99 -3.29
CA GLY A 165 -3.82 -5.35 -2.07
C GLY A 165 -2.77 -4.44 -1.44
N GLN A 166 -1.72 -4.05 -2.15
CA GLN A 166 -0.72 -3.12 -1.62
C GLN A 166 -1.06 -1.68 -2.01
N ILE A 167 -0.89 -0.77 -1.04
CA ILE A 167 -0.95 0.67 -1.30
C ILE A 167 0.48 1.17 -1.47
N ARG A 168 0.77 1.81 -2.61
CA ARG A 168 2.13 2.20 -3.00
C ARG A 168 2.18 3.67 -3.38
N LEU A 169 3.26 4.35 -3.03
CA LEU A 169 3.53 5.68 -3.59
C LEU A 169 3.72 5.55 -5.11
N GLU A 170 3.05 6.41 -5.89
CA GLU A 170 3.00 6.29 -7.34
C GLU A 170 4.37 6.47 -7.99
N LEU A 171 5.20 7.32 -7.39
CA LEU A 171 6.57 7.53 -7.82
C LEU A 171 7.45 6.29 -7.61
N THR A 172 8.27 5.98 -8.61
CA THR A 172 9.39 5.04 -8.46
C THR A 172 10.60 5.79 -7.94
N THR A 173 11.22 5.29 -6.87
CA THR A 173 12.33 5.97 -6.19
C THR A 173 13.65 5.21 -6.43
N ALA A 174 14.77 5.80 -6.02
CA ALA A 174 16.06 5.12 -6.08
C ALA A 174 16.12 3.86 -5.18
N ALA A 175 15.29 3.81 -4.13
CA ALA A 175 15.14 2.66 -3.25
C ALA A 175 14.18 1.59 -3.80
N GLY A 176 13.46 1.88 -4.89
CA GLY A 176 12.47 1.00 -5.51
C GLY A 176 11.05 1.52 -5.34
N GLU A 177 10.08 0.59 -5.34
CA GLU A 177 8.69 0.92 -5.03
C GLU A 177 8.51 0.99 -3.51
N LEU A 178 7.83 2.04 -3.04
CA LEU A 178 7.53 2.20 -1.61
C LEU A 178 6.08 1.81 -1.30
N CYS A 179 5.90 0.95 -0.31
CA CYS A 179 4.62 0.41 0.14
C CYS A 179 4.24 1.01 1.49
N LEU A 180 2.96 1.32 1.66
CA LEU A 180 2.37 1.63 2.96
C LEU A 180 2.50 0.42 3.87
N THR A 181 3.22 0.59 4.97
CA THR A 181 3.72 -0.50 5.80
C THR A 181 3.47 -0.23 7.27
N VAL A 182 2.87 -1.21 7.95
CA VAL A 182 2.75 -1.21 9.43
C VAL A 182 4.11 -1.57 10.05
N GLY A 183 4.48 -0.87 11.13
CA GLY A 183 5.74 -1.06 11.84
C GLY A 183 5.96 -2.48 12.38
N PRO A 184 7.22 -2.95 12.44
CA PRO A 184 7.55 -4.29 12.93
C PRO A 184 7.51 -4.41 14.47
N GLU A 185 7.46 -3.29 15.19
CA GLU A 185 7.38 -3.26 16.64
C GLU A 185 6.06 -3.87 17.15
N PRO A 186 6.03 -4.42 18.38
CA PRO A 186 4.78 -4.83 19.02
C PRO A 186 3.79 -3.66 19.14
N GLY A 187 2.50 -3.96 19.11
CA GLY A 187 1.47 -2.97 19.34
C GLY A 187 1.64 -2.26 20.69
N GLU A 188 1.65 -0.93 20.67
CA GLU A 188 1.70 -0.09 21.86
C GLU A 188 0.27 0.12 22.38
N PRO A 189 -0.03 -0.21 23.65
CA PRO A 189 -1.36 0.04 24.23
C PRO A 189 -1.67 1.54 24.30
N THR A 190 -2.82 1.94 23.76
CA THR A 190 -3.26 3.36 23.73
C THR A 190 -4.45 3.64 24.64
N GLY A 191 -4.94 2.63 25.35
CA GLY A 191 -6.08 2.71 26.26
C GLY A 191 -7.24 1.81 25.84
N GLY A 192 -8.38 1.95 26.50
CA GLY A 192 -9.51 1.03 26.26
C GLY A 192 -9.20 -0.42 26.69
N PRO A 193 -10.12 -1.37 26.43
CA PRO A 193 -9.93 -2.78 26.82
C PRO A 193 -8.84 -3.49 26.01
N SER A 194 -8.54 -3.01 24.80
CA SER A 194 -7.72 -3.72 23.81
C SER A 194 -6.96 -2.83 22.82
N HIS A 195 -7.06 -1.49 22.84
CA HIS A 195 -6.57 -0.72 21.70
C HIS A 195 -5.04 -0.66 21.65
N LEU A 196 -4.49 -1.02 20.50
CA LEU A 196 -3.09 -0.98 20.13
C LEU A 196 -2.85 0.02 19.00
N ARG A 197 -1.62 0.54 18.95
CA ARG A 197 -1.10 1.25 17.78
C ARG A 197 0.28 0.77 17.38
N ARG A 198 0.61 1.00 16.12
CA ARG A 198 1.92 0.80 15.51
C ARG A 198 2.25 2.00 14.62
N THR A 199 3.52 2.15 14.32
CA THR A 199 4.01 3.10 13.33
C THR A 199 3.49 2.73 11.95
N LEU A 200 3.35 3.74 11.09
CA LEU A 200 2.94 3.59 9.70
C LEU A 200 3.90 4.40 8.83
N THR A 201 4.61 3.73 7.94
CA THR A 201 5.62 4.33 7.08
C THR A 201 5.52 3.83 5.65
N LEU A 202 6.21 4.50 4.74
CA LEU A 202 6.52 4.00 3.42
C LEU A 202 7.87 3.26 3.48
N GLU A 203 7.87 1.99 3.09
CA GLU A 203 9.06 1.14 3.08
C GLU A 203 9.27 0.51 1.72
N THR A 204 10.50 0.13 1.37
CA THR A 204 10.76 -0.60 0.13
C THR A 204 9.95 -1.90 0.11
N CYS A 205 9.02 -2.04 -0.83
CA CYS A 205 8.07 -3.15 -0.89
C CYS A 205 8.76 -4.53 -0.85
N SER A 206 9.91 -4.68 -1.50
CA SER A 206 10.65 -5.94 -1.57
C SER A 206 11.49 -6.26 -0.32
N GLN A 207 11.51 -5.37 0.68
CA GLN A 207 12.33 -5.50 1.89
C GLN A 207 11.49 -5.68 3.16
N VAL A 208 10.17 -5.72 3.03
CA VAL A 208 9.23 -5.84 4.15
C VAL A 208 8.40 -7.11 4.01
N ASP A 209 7.89 -7.58 5.14
CA ASP A 209 6.98 -8.72 5.19
C ASP A 209 5.64 -8.29 4.58
N GLU A 210 5.12 -9.08 3.64
CA GLU A 210 3.85 -8.82 2.98
C GLU A 210 2.71 -8.67 3.99
N LEU A 211 2.73 -9.42 5.10
CA LEU A 211 1.70 -9.34 6.16
C LEU A 211 1.55 -7.93 6.74
N ARG A 212 2.56 -7.06 6.62
CA ARG A 212 2.52 -5.67 7.08
C ARG A 212 2.12 -4.66 6.00
N THR A 213 1.80 -5.11 4.79
CA THR A 213 1.60 -4.26 3.61
C THR A 213 0.35 -4.59 2.79
N LEU A 214 -0.40 -5.63 3.15
CA LEU A 214 -1.63 -6.01 2.47
C LEU A 214 -2.83 -5.33 3.12
N TRP A 215 -3.57 -4.54 2.35
CA TRP A 215 -4.67 -3.69 2.81
C TRP A 215 -5.98 -4.02 2.08
N THR A 216 -7.09 -3.82 2.80
CA THR A 216 -8.43 -3.67 2.21
C THR A 216 -8.85 -2.21 2.32
N VAL A 217 -9.45 -1.68 1.26
CA VAL A 217 -9.87 -0.27 1.17
C VAL A 217 -11.39 -0.20 1.07
N GLY A 218 -11.99 0.68 1.87
CA GLY A 218 -13.43 0.91 1.85
C GLY A 218 -14.25 -0.16 2.57
N SER A 219 -13.61 -1.00 3.39
CA SER A 219 -14.28 -2.01 4.22
C SER A 219 -15.24 -1.32 5.21
N PRO A 220 -16.57 -1.56 5.14
CA PRO A 220 -17.51 -0.97 6.08
C PRO A 220 -17.63 -1.77 7.38
N ASN A 221 -17.06 -2.97 7.48
CA ASN A 221 -17.20 -3.84 8.65
C ASN A 221 -16.00 -4.80 8.78
N VAL A 222 -15.35 -4.78 9.95
CA VAL A 222 -14.68 -5.97 10.51
C VAL A 222 -15.76 -7.05 10.57
N VAL A 223 -15.55 -8.17 9.87
CA VAL A 223 -16.44 -9.32 9.94
C VAL A 223 -16.50 -9.76 11.41
N THR A 224 -17.60 -9.45 12.08
CA THR A 224 -17.98 -10.10 13.33
C THR A 224 -17.98 -11.60 13.08
N GLY A 225 -17.20 -12.33 13.88
CA GLY A 225 -16.75 -13.68 13.61
C GLY A 225 -17.81 -14.70 13.18
N GLU A 226 -17.32 -15.78 12.60
CA GLU A 226 -18.06 -17.03 12.50
C GLU A 226 -17.44 -18.10 13.43
N PRO A 227 -18.27 -19.06 13.88
CA PRO A 227 -18.20 -19.73 15.18
C PRO A 227 -17.04 -20.70 15.41
#